data_AF-A0A842WTQ4-F1
#
_entry.id   AF-A0A842WTQ4-F1
#
_cell.length_a   1.000
_cell.length_b   1.000
_cell.length_c   1.000
_cell.angle_alpha   90.00
_cell.angle_beta   90.00
_cell.angle_gamma   90.00
#
_symmetry.space_group_name_H-M   'P 1'
#
loop_
_entity.id
_entity.type
_entity.pdbx_description
1 polymer ?
#
loop_
_entity_poly.entity_id
_entity_poly.type
_entity_poly.pdbx_seq_one_letter_code
_entity_poly.pdbx_strand_id
1 'polypeptide(L)' 'MEIEVRVTSENPVTGDVKKTCRAFLTYVAIGEDGNPVPVPQIVLTTKEEKDRHLNAQDRRKERLKNLRLEPVEW' A
#
# COMPACT_ATOMS: atom_id res chain seq x y z
N MET A 1 7.05 1.98 -0.46
CA MET A 1 6.08 1.38 0.49
C MET A 1 4.67 1.59 -0.05
N GLU A 2 3.80 0.57 -0.07
CA GLU A 2 2.38 0.73 -0.44
C GLU A 2 1.51 0.55 0.81
N ILE A 3 0.50 1.41 0.95
CA ILE A 3 -0.44 1.40 2.07
C ILE A 3 -1.85 1.21 1.50
N GLU A 4 -2.54 0.18 1.97
CA GLU A 4 -3.95 -0.04 1.69
C GLU A 4 -4.79 0.69 2.74
N VAL A 5 -5.68 1.58 2.31
CA VAL A 5 -6.65 2.26 3.16
C VAL A 5 -8.04 1.70 2.88
N ARG A 6 -8.71 1.21 3.92
CA ARG A 6 -10.12 0.79 3.88
C ARG A 6 -10.93 1.77 4.71
N VAL A 7 -11.96 2.35 4.11
CA VAL A 7 -12.88 3.26 4.79
C VAL A 7 -14.25 2.61 4.84
N THR A 8 -14.82 2.61 6.04
CA THR A 8 -16.17 2.12 6.32
C THR A 8 -16.96 3.21 7.03
N SER A 9 -18.24 3.31 6.73
CA SER A 9 -19.19 4.09 7.52
C SER A 9 -20.02 3.14 8.39
N GLU A 10 -20.33 3.57 9.60
CA GLU A 10 -21.12 2.80 10.56
C GLU A 10 -22.29 3.65 11.06
N ASN A 11 -23.48 3.06 11.13
CA ASN A 11 -24.58 3.63 11.90
C ASN A 11 -24.48 3.16 13.37
N PRO A 12 -24.17 4.04 14.34
CA PRO A 12 -23.93 3.64 15.71
C PRO A 12 -25.18 3.16 16.46
N VAL A 13 -26.39 3.47 15.95
CA VAL A 13 -27.65 3.05 16.59
C VAL A 13 -28.04 1.64 16.14
N THR A 14 -27.85 1.32 14.85
CA THR A 14 -28.23 0.00 14.30
C THR A 14 -27.06 -0.99 14.22
N GLY A 15 -25.82 -0.51 14.28
CA GLY A 15 -24.61 -1.32 14.07
C GLY A 15 -24.32 -1.62 12.59
N ASP A 16 -25.07 -1.03 11.65
CA ASP A 16 -24.88 -1.29 10.23
C ASP A 16 -23.57 -0.68 9.71
N VAL A 17 -22.65 -1.53 9.25
CA VAL A 17 -21.38 -1.12 8.65
C VAL A 17 -21.44 -1.26 7.13
N LYS A 18 -21.06 -0.19 6.42
CA LYS A 18 -20.99 -0.15 4.95
C LYS A 18 -19.58 0.19 4.50
N LYS A 19 -19.13 -0.50 3.45
CA LYS A 19 -17.87 -0.17 2.77
C LYS A 19 -18.03 1.14 2.00
N THR A 20 -17.17 2.11 2.27
CA THR A 20 -17.20 3.42 1.61
C THR A 20 -16.20 3.47 0.47
N CYS A 21 -14.92 3.25 0.76
CA CYS A 21 -13.89 3.25 -0.27
C CYS A 21 -12.71 2.35 0.11
N ARG A 22 -11.90 2.06 -0.91
CA ARG A 22 -10.63 1.37 -0.77
C ARG A 22 -9.63 2.10 -1.65
N ALA A 23 -8.48 2.46 -1.09
CA ALA A 23 -7.44 3.19 -1.79
C ALA A 23 -6.08 2.55 -1.54
N PHE A 24 -5.16 2.74 -2.49
CA PHE A 24 -3.77 2.30 -2.39
C PHE A 24 -2.87 3.52 -2.57
N LEU A 25 -2.03 3.79 -1.57
CA LEU A 25 -1.15 4.96 -1.56
C LEU A 25 0.30 4.50 -1.59
N THR A 26 1.15 5.25 -2.30
CA THR A 26 2.60 5.00 -2.32
C THR A 26 3.31 6.07 -1.50
N TYR A 27 4.12 5.62 -0.54
CA TYR A 27 4.96 6.49 0.29
C TYR A 27 6.44 6.19 0.07
N VAL A 28 7.24 7.26 0.24
CA VAL A 28 8.70 7.27 0.19
C VAL A 28 9.19 7.85 1.51
N ALA A 29 10.10 7.14 2.19
CA ALA A 29 10.78 7.67 3.36
C ALA A 29 11.90 8.62 2.88
N ILE A 30 11.98 9.79 3.50
CA ILE A 30 12.96 10.83 3.17
C ILE A 30 13.84 11.07 4.40
N GLY A 31 15.16 11.05 4.20
CA GLY A 31 16.17 11.32 5.22
C GLY A 31 16.32 12.81 5.52
N GLU A 32 17.13 13.14 6.52
CA GLU A 32 17.43 14.52 6.92
C GLU A 32 18.07 15.35 5.79
N ASP A 33 18.75 14.69 4.87
CA ASP A 33 19.38 15.28 3.68
C ASP A 33 18.41 15.50 2.51
N GLY A 34 17.13 15.16 2.68
CA GLY A 34 16.10 15.27 1.66
C GLY A 34 16.09 14.14 0.63
N ASN A 35 16.97 13.13 0.79
CA ASN A 35 17.05 12.01 -0.14
C ASN A 35 16.20 10.80 0.32
N PRO A 36 15.74 9.95 -0.62
CA PRO A 36 15.07 8.71 -0.26
C PRO A 36 15.97 7.78 0.55
N VAL A 37 15.44 7.20 1.63
CA VAL A 37 16.16 6.24 2.48
C VAL A 37 15.53 4.84 2.42
N PRO A 38 16.32 3.77 2.60
CA PRO A 38 15.79 2.40 2.66
C PRO A 38 14.76 2.25 3.77
N VAL A 39 13.71 1.48 3.50
CA VAL A 39 12.65 1.14 4.46
C VAL A 39 12.71 -0.35 4.76
N PRO A 40 12.64 -0.79 6.03
CA PRO A 40 12.61 -2.20 6.37
C PRO A 40 11.51 -2.96 5.61
N GLN A 41 11.81 -4.17 5.16
CA GLN A 41 10.83 -5.02 4.49
C GLN A 41 9.79 -5.55 5.47
N ILE A 42 8.56 -5.73 4.99
CA ILE A 42 7.46 -6.29 5.77
C ILE A 42 7.62 -7.81 5.83
N VAL A 43 7.67 -8.36 7.05
CA VAL A 43 7.67 -9.81 7.27
C VAL A 43 6.25 -10.35 7.07
N LEU A 44 6.08 -11.28 6.13
CA LEU A 44 4.78 -11.86 5.79
C LEU A 44 4.64 -13.23 6.46
N THR A 45 3.67 -13.37 7.35
CA THR A 45 3.46 -14.56 8.16
C THR A 45 2.29 -15.39 7.68
N THR A 46 1.18 -14.75 7.32
CA THR A 46 -0.05 -15.42 6.91
C THR A 46 -0.15 -15.57 5.40
N LYS A 47 -0.97 -16.52 4.94
CA LYS A 47 -1.27 -16.67 3.50
C LYS A 47 -1.91 -15.39 2.94
N GLU A 48 -2.85 -14.79 3.67
CA GLU A 48 -3.52 -13.56 3.25
C GLU A 48 -2.53 -12.38 3.11
N GLU A 49 -1.54 -12.28 4.00
CA GLU A 49 -0.46 -11.28 3.87
C GLU A 49 0.37 -11.50 2.61
N LYS A 50 0.73 -12.75 2.30
CA LYS A 50 1.46 -13.10 1.08
C LYS A 50 0.67 -12.79 -0.19
N ASP A 51 -0.62 -13.12 -0.20
CA ASP A 51 -1.51 -12.83 -1.32
C ASP A 51 -1.69 -11.32 -1.50
N ARG A 52 -1.88 -10.57 -0.41
CA ARG A 52 -1.96 -9.09 -0.46
C ARG A 52 -0.66 -8.46 -0.96
N HIS A 53 0.49 -8.99 -0.55
CA HIS A 53 1.80 -8.53 -0.99
C HIS A 53 1.99 -8.76 -2.50
N LEU A 54 1.64 -9.94 -3.01
CA LEU A 54 1.73 -10.24 -4.44
C LEU A 54 0.87 -9.26 -5.26
N ASN A 55 -0.37 -9.05 -4.85
CA ASN A 55 -1.26 -8.08 -5.50
C ASN A 55 -0.69 -6.64 -5.45
N ALA A 56 0.03 -6.28 -4.39
CA ALA A 56 0.70 -4.97 -4.28
C ALA A 56 1.90 -4.85 -5.23
N GLN A 57 2.64 -5.93 -5.45
CA GLN A 57 3.72 -5.95 -6.44
C GLN A 57 3.18 -5.71 -7.85
N ASP A 58 2.04 -6.30 -8.20
CA ASP A 58 1.43 -6.12 -9.52
C ASP A 58 0.93 -4.68 -9.73
N ARG A 59 0.24 -4.09 -8.73
CA ARG A 59 -0.12 -2.66 -8.76
C ARG A 59 1.10 -1.75 -8.90
N ARG A 60 2.20 -2.07 -8.20
CA ARG A 60 3.47 -1.32 -8.31
C ARG A 60 4.02 -1.38 -9.74
N LYS A 61 4.03 -2.56 -10.38
CA LYS A 61 4.48 -2.73 -11.77
C LYS A 61 3.65 -1.86 -12.72
N GLU A 62 2.33 -1.90 -12.59
CA GLU A 62 1.42 -1.08 -13.40
C GLU A 62 1.65 0.42 -13.21
N ARG A 63 1.78 0.87 -11.95
CA ARG A 63 2.05 2.27 -11.63
C ARG A 63 3.36 2.75 -12.23
N LEU A 64 4.44 1.98 -12.11
CA LEU A 64 5.75 2.33 -12.68
C LEU A 64 5.72 2.37 -14.20
N LYS A 65 5.04 1.40 -14.84
CA LYS A 65 4.81 1.40 -16.29
C LYS A 65 4.09 2.69 -16.74
N ASN A 66 3.04 3.10 -16.03
CA ASN A 66 2.29 4.32 -16.34
C ASN A 66 3.12 5.60 -16.14
N LEU A 67 4.04 5.60 -15.17
CA LEU A 67 4.97 6.70 -14.91
C LEU A 67 6.22 6.68 -15.81
N ARG A 68 6.40 5.66 -16.64
CA ARG A 68 7.60 5.43 -17.46
C ARG A 68 8.88 5.38 -16.62
N LEU A 69 8.79 4.80 -15.42
CA LEU A 69 9.91 4.62 -14.51
C LEU A 69 10.31 3.15 -14.47
N GLU A 70 11.61 2.90 -14.42
CA GLU A 70 12.16 1.56 -14.18
C GLU A 70 11.94 1.16 -12.71
N PRO A 71 11.71 -0.13 -12.41
CA PRO A 71 11.66 -0.62 -11.04
C PRO A 71 13.02 -0.45 -10.36
N VAL A 72 13.07 0.44 -9.36
CA VAL A 72 14.24 0.57 -8.49
C VAL A 72 14.18 -0.49 -7.40
N GLU A 73 15.18 -1.36 -7.35
CA GLU A 73 15.49 -2.23 -6.22
C GLU A 73 16.40 -1.48 -5.26
N TRP A 74 15.96 -1.33 -4.01
CA TRP A 74 16.68 -0.69 -2.92
C TRP A 74 16.96 -1.73 -1.84
#